data_AF-A0A257ZRN2-F1
#
_entry.id   AF-A0A257ZRN2-F1
#
_cell.length_a   1.000
_cell.length_b   1.000
_cell.length_c   1.000
_cell.angle_alpha   90.00
_cell.angle_beta   90.00
_cell.angle_gamma   90.00
#
_symmetry.space_group_name_H-M   'P 1'
#
loop_
_entity.id
_entity.type
_entity.pdbx_description
1 polymer ?
#
loop_
_entity_poly.entity_id
_entity_poly.type
_entity_poly.pdbx_seq_one_letter_code
_entity_poly.pdbx_strand_id
1 'polypeptide(L)'
;MQAANASRLTPYLFLAPSLAVLGVALLYPVGYMVYASFLDWNPSQRISQADWVGWRNYLFLLSDPSFRESLFVTLKFAAVVVTCEMILGVGLALLLDRPLRGMTLLRTLFILPMMIAPIV
;
A
#
# COMPACT_ATOMS: atom_id res chain seq x y z
N MET A 1 -25.10 -35.91 19.70
CA MET A 1 -24.36 -34.77 20.29
C MET A 1 -22.96 -35.25 20.69
N GLN A 2 -22.00 -35.24 19.76
CA GLN A 2 -20.60 -35.70 19.90
C GLN A 2 -19.94 -35.33 18.56
N ALA A 3 -18.76 -34.72 18.40
CA ALA A 3 -17.78 -34.20 19.33
C ALA A 3 -17.22 -32.93 18.67
N ALA A 4 -17.46 -31.77 19.27
CA ALA A 4 -16.86 -30.50 18.83
C ALA A 4 -15.43 -30.42 19.35
N ASN A 5 -14.54 -31.25 18.78
CA ASN A 5 -13.10 -31.10 18.91
C ASN A 5 -12.54 -30.75 17.53
N ALA A 6 -13.06 -29.67 16.94
CA ALA A 6 -12.39 -29.02 15.83
C ALA A 6 -11.08 -28.47 16.41
N SER A 7 -9.99 -29.21 16.19
CA SER A 7 -8.65 -28.78 16.56
C SER A 7 -8.46 -27.33 16.11
N ARG A 8 -7.97 -26.45 17.00
CA ARG A 8 -7.76 -25.02 16.72
C ARG A 8 -6.96 -24.74 15.43
N LEU A 9 -6.32 -25.77 14.87
CA LEU A 9 -5.51 -25.77 13.65
C LEU A 9 -6.31 -25.93 12.34
N THR A 10 -7.54 -26.45 12.36
CA THR A 10 -8.33 -26.69 11.14
C THR A 10 -8.62 -25.40 10.34
N PRO A 11 -8.98 -24.26 10.97
CA PRO A 11 -9.16 -22.99 10.25
C PRO A 11 -7.86 -22.49 9.60
N TYR A 12 -6.72 -22.65 10.26
CA TYR A 12 -5.42 -22.23 9.73
C TYR A 12 -4.98 -23.08 8.54
N LEU A 13 -5.33 -24.38 8.53
CA LEU A 13 -5.01 -25.26 7.41
C LEU A 13 -5.77 -24.87 6.13
N PHE A 14 -7.01 -24.39 6.26
CA PHE A 14 -7.78 -23.87 5.12
C PHE A 14 -7.29 -22.49 4.65
N LEU A 15 -6.76 -21.66 5.55
CA LEU A 15 -6.14 -20.37 5.23
C LEU A 15 -4.71 -20.51 4.65
N ALA A 16 -4.01 -21.60 4.99
CA ALA A 16 -2.63 -21.83 4.60
C ALA A 16 -2.35 -21.71 3.08
N PRO A 17 -3.11 -22.33 2.17
CA PRO A 17 -2.84 -22.21 0.73
C PRO A 17 -3.03 -20.78 0.22
N SER A 18 -4.08 -20.06 0.67
CA SER A 18 -4.29 -18.67 0.27
C SER A 18 -3.21 -17.74 0.81
N LEU A 19 -2.79 -17.93 2.06
CA LEU A 19 -1.72 -17.15 2.68
C LEU A 19 -0.36 -17.46 2.05
N ALA A 20 -0.11 -18.71 1.66
CA ALA A 20 1.11 -19.09 0.97
C ALA A 20 1.19 -18.41 -0.39
N VAL A 21 0.12 -18.46 -1.18
CA VAL A 21 0.09 -17.80 -2.51
C VAL A 21 0.23 -16.28 -2.35
N LEU A 22 -0.55 -15.66 -1.45
CA LEU A 22 -0.48 -14.21 -1.22
C LEU A 22 0.90 -13.80 -0.69
N GLY A 23 1.45 -14.56 0.25
CA GLY A 23 2.77 -14.34 0.83
C GLY A 23 3.86 -14.41 -0.24
N VAL A 24 3.86 -15.45 -1.08
CA VAL A 24 4.84 -15.55 -2.17
C VAL A 24 4.65 -14.41 -3.17
N ALA A 25 3.43 -14.16 -3.62
CA ALA A 25 3.15 -13.13 -4.62
C ALA A 25 3.54 -11.71 -4.18
N LEU A 26 3.40 -11.39 -2.88
CA LEU A 26 3.75 -10.08 -2.34
C LEU A 26 5.21 -10.00 -1.87
N LEU A 27 5.69 -11.00 -1.13
CA LEU A 27 7.00 -10.95 -0.49
C LEU A 27 8.13 -11.25 -1.47
N TYR A 28 7.91 -12.10 -2.48
CA TYR A 28 8.93 -12.40 -3.48
C TYR A 28 9.41 -11.14 -4.24
N PRO A 29 8.53 -10.33 -4.88
CA PRO A 29 8.99 -9.14 -5.60
C PRO A 29 9.58 -8.09 -4.65
N VAL A 30 9.03 -7.93 -3.44
CA VAL A 30 9.59 -6.99 -2.44
C VAL A 30 10.99 -7.43 -2.03
N GLY A 31 11.18 -8.70 -1.69
CA GLY A 31 12.50 -9.25 -1.36
C GLY A 31 13.49 -9.11 -2.51
N TYR A 32 13.03 -9.33 -3.75
CA TYR A 32 13.83 -9.13 -4.95
C TYR A 32 14.26 -7.67 -5.15
N MET A 33 13.34 -6.71 -4.95
CA MET A 33 13.65 -5.27 -5.03
C MET A 33 14.59 -4.82 -3.92
N VAL A 34 14.40 -5.34 -2.70
CA VAL A 34 15.30 -5.06 -1.58
C VAL A 34 16.70 -5.60 -1.88
N TYR A 35 16.83 -6.84 -2.36
CA TYR A 35 18.13 -7.38 -2.79
C TYR A 35 18.75 -6.49 -3.88
N ALA A 36 18.00 -6.18 -4.94
CA ALA A 36 18.47 -5.34 -6.04
C ALA A 36 18.92 -3.93 -5.59
N SER A 37 18.31 -3.37 -4.53
CA SER A 37 18.69 -2.03 -4.01
C SER A 37 20.11 -1.96 -3.42
N PHE A 38 20.71 -3.10 -3.05
CA PHE A 38 22.10 -3.20 -2.60
C PHE A 38 23.10 -3.45 -3.74
N LEU A 39 22.63 -3.64 -4.96
CA LEU A 39 23.47 -3.85 -6.14
C LEU A 39 23.58 -2.58 -6.98
N ASP A 40 24.71 -2.41 -7.66
CA ASP A 40 24.88 -1.38 -8.70
C ASP A 40 24.27 -1.90 -10.00
N TRP A 41 22.93 -1.85 -10.06
CA TRP A 41 22.18 -2.44 -11.15
C TRP A 41 21.66 -1.37 -12.12
N ASN A 42 22.08 -1.47 -13.38
CA ASN A 42 21.50 -0.70 -14.47
C ASN A 42 20.41 -1.53 -15.17
N PRO A 43 19.23 -0.95 -15.51
CA PRO A 43 18.19 -1.62 -16.27
C PRO A 43 18.64 -2.26 -17.59
N SER A 44 19.76 -1.77 -18.16
CA SER A 44 20.36 -2.31 -19.38
C SER A 44 21.20 -3.59 -19.16
N GLN A 45 21.44 -3.97 -17.91
CA GLN A 45 22.30 -5.10 -17.52
C GLN A 45 21.47 -6.19 -16.83
N ARG A 46 21.94 -7.44 -16.91
CA ARG A 46 21.38 -8.52 -16.11
C ARG A 46 21.82 -8.34 -14.66
N ILE A 47 20.93 -8.61 -13.69
CA ILE A 47 21.25 -8.51 -12.25
C ILE A 47 22.43 -9.41 -11.85
N SER A 48 22.66 -10.53 -12.55
CA SER A 48 23.82 -11.39 -12.32
C SER A 48 25.17 -10.75 -12.67
N GLN A 49 25.17 -9.60 -13.35
CA GLN A 49 26.36 -8.83 -13.71
C GLN A 49 26.50 -7.56 -12.85
N ALA A 50 25.54 -7.30 -11.96
CA ALA A 50 25.55 -6.13 -11.10
C ALA A 50 26.44 -6.39 -9.88
N ASP A 51 27.29 -5.42 -9.55
CA ASP A 51 28.20 -5.54 -8.42
C ASP A 51 27.46 -5.30 -7.10
N TRP A 52 27.78 -6.09 -6.07
CA TRP A 52 27.25 -5.87 -4.73
C TRP A 52 27.95 -4.67 -4.08
N VAL A 53 27.21 -3.59 -3.86
CA VAL A 53 27.75 -2.32 -3.34
C VAL A 53 27.29 -2.00 -1.92
N GLY A 54 26.45 -2.86 -1.33
CA GLY A 54 25.94 -2.73 0.02
C GLY A 54 25.21 -1.39 0.20
N TRP A 55 25.60 -0.61 1.21
CA TRP A 55 24.91 0.63 1.58
C TRP A 55 25.25 1.85 0.71
N ARG A 56 26.15 1.71 -0.27
CA ARG A 56 26.62 2.84 -1.10
C ARG A 56 25.47 3.58 -1.78
N ASN A 57 24.48 2.85 -2.30
CA ASN A 57 23.30 3.41 -2.97
C ASN A 57 22.48 4.29 -2.02
N TYR A 58 22.31 3.86 -0.77
CA TYR A 58 21.57 4.63 0.24
C TYR A 58 22.31 5.91 0.65
N LEU A 59 23.63 5.84 0.87
CA LEU A 59 24.43 7.03 1.20
C LEU A 59 24.41 8.05 0.05
N PHE A 60 24.47 7.57 -1.20
CA PHE A 60 24.37 8.41 -2.39
C PHE A 60 23.01 9.12 -2.45
N LEU A 61 21.91 8.38 -2.32
CA LEU A 61 20.55 8.93 -2.34
C LEU A 61 20.31 9.97 -1.23
N LEU A 62 20.77 9.70 0.00
CA LEU A 62 20.60 10.63 1.11
C LEU A 62 21.41 11.92 0.94
N SER A 63 22.53 11.86 0.20
CA SER A 63 23.36 13.02 -0.09
C SER A 63 22.78 13.87 -1.23
N ASP A 64 21.98 13.27 -2.12
CA ASP A 64 21.36 13.94 -3.25
C ASP A 64 20.32 14.99 -2.80
N PRO A 65 20.50 16.28 -3.15
CA PRO A 65 19.50 17.31 -2.87
C PRO A 65 18.13 17.05 -3.52
N SER A 66 18.11 16.50 -4.74
CA SER A 66 16.89 16.23 -5.50
C SER A 66 16.04 15.13 -4.83
N PHE A 67 16.70 14.09 -4.33
CA PHE A 67 16.03 13.03 -3.57
C PHE A 67 15.39 13.59 -2.29
N ARG A 68 16.12 14.42 -1.55
CA ARG A 68 15.60 15.04 -0.32
C ARG A 68 14.42 15.96 -0.59
N GLU A 69 14.51 16.80 -1.63
CA GLU A 69 13.41 17.67 -2.03
C GLU A 69 12.17 16.85 -2.40
N SER A 70 12.34 15.82 -3.25
CA SER A 70 11.25 14.93 -3.65
C SER A 70 10.61 14.23 -2.46
N LEU A 71 11.43 13.72 -1.52
CA LEU A 71 10.96 13.09 -0.30
C LEU A 71 10.11 14.05 0.55
N PHE A 72 10.56 15.30 0.73
CA PHE A 72 9.82 16.30 1.49
C PHE A 72 8.51 16.69 0.81
N VAL A 73 8.50 16.83 -0.52
CA VAL A 73 7.27 17.12 -1.28
C VAL A 73 6.28 15.98 -1.12
N THR A 74 6.71 14.72 -1.28
CA THR A 74 5.83 13.55 -1.12
C THR A 74 5.29 13.44 0.30
N LEU A 75 6.13 13.62 1.33
CA LEU A 75 5.69 13.55 2.73
C LEU A 75 4.72 14.69 3.07
N LYS A 76 5.02 15.92 2.63
CA LYS A 76 4.13 17.07 2.84
C LYS A 76 2.80 16.86 2.14
N PHE A 77 2.83 16.39 0.89
CA PHE A 77 1.64 16.07 0.13
C PHE A 77 0.80 15.00 0.86
N ALA A 78 1.39 13.87 1.21
CA ALA A 78 0.71 12.79 1.92
C ALA A 78 0.09 13.27 3.25
N ALA A 79 0.86 14.01 4.06
CA ALA A 79 0.38 14.52 5.34
C ALA A 79 -0.82 15.48 5.18
N VAL A 80 -0.73 16.43 4.24
CA VAL A 80 -1.80 17.40 3.98
C VAL A 80 -3.04 16.71 3.43
N VAL A 81 -2.87 15.83 2.42
CA VAL A 81 -3.97 15.12 1.78
C VAL A 81 -4.69 14.22 2.78
N VAL A 82 -3.96 13.36 3.49
CA VAL A 82 -4.56 12.43 4.47
C VAL A 82 -5.28 13.19 5.59
N THR A 83 -4.70 14.29 6.07
CA THR A 83 -5.34 15.11 7.12
C THR A 83 -6.65 15.73 6.60
N CYS A 84 -6.62 16.32 5.40
CA CYS A 84 -7.81 16.89 4.77
C CYS A 84 -8.88 15.83 4.50
N GLU A 85 -8.50 14.68 3.93
CA GLU A 85 -9.41 13.56 3.67
C GLU A 85 -10.05 13.03 4.94
N MET A 86 -9.28 12.90 6.03
CA MET A 86 -9.80 12.44 7.32
C MET A 86 -10.80 13.45 7.89
N ILE A 87 -10.48 14.75 7.87
CA ILE A 87 -11.37 15.81 8.37
C ILE A 87 -12.66 15.86 7.54
N LEU A 88 -12.55 15.85 6.22
CA LEU A 88 -13.71 15.87 5.32
C LEU A 88 -14.53 14.60 5.43
N GLY A 89 -13.89 13.42 5.47
CA GLY A 89 -14.56 12.13 5.57
C GLY A 89 -15.34 11.99 6.88
N VAL A 90 -14.72 12.34 8.01
CA VAL A 90 -15.40 12.33 9.32
C VAL A 90 -16.47 13.41 9.39
N GLY A 91 -16.21 14.62 8.89
CA GLY A 91 -17.19 15.71 8.85
C GLY A 91 -18.43 15.35 8.04
N LEU A 92 -18.25 14.73 6.87
CA LEU A 92 -19.34 14.20 6.06
C LEU A 92 -20.06 13.06 6.78
N ALA A 93 -19.35 12.13 7.41
CA ALA A 93 -19.97 11.03 8.16
C ALA A 93 -20.88 11.54 9.29
N LEU A 94 -20.45 12.57 10.04
CA LEU A 94 -21.26 13.18 11.11
C LEU A 94 -22.48 13.94 10.58
N LEU A 95 -22.34 14.63 9.44
CA LEU A 95 -23.47 15.30 8.80
C LEU A 95 -24.53 14.29 8.36
N LEU A 96 -24.07 13.16 7.85
CA LEU A 96 -24.84 12.03 7.33
C LEU A 96 -25.46 11.14 8.43
N ASP A 97 -25.02 11.26 9.69
CA ASP A 97 -25.59 10.51 10.82
C ASP A 97 -27.02 11.00 11.18
N ARG A 98 -27.37 12.23 10.81
CA ARG A 98 -28.72 12.77 11.04
C ARG A 98 -29.70 12.33 9.95
N PRO A 99 -30.99 12.13 10.26
CA PRO A 99 -32.01 11.77 9.27
C PRO A 99 -32.31 12.96 8.33
N LEU A 100 -31.40 13.22 7.40
CA LEU A 100 -31.52 14.24 6.37
C LEU A 100 -32.42 13.74 5.24
N ARG A 101 -33.42 14.54 4.86
CA ARG A 101 -34.23 14.29 3.66
C ARG A 101 -33.34 14.45 2.41
N GLY A 102 -33.18 13.38 1.62
CA GLY A 102 -32.32 13.37 0.41
C GLY A 102 -31.05 12.52 0.51
N MET A 103 -30.87 11.78 1.60
CA MET A 103 -29.71 10.94 1.89
C MET A 103 -29.28 9.99 0.75
N THR A 104 -30.25 9.40 0.05
CA THR A 104 -30.00 8.47 -1.05
C THR A 104 -29.28 9.15 -2.23
N LEU A 105 -29.64 10.40 -2.56
CA LEU A 105 -29.00 11.15 -3.64
C LEU A 105 -27.56 11.53 -3.28
N LEU A 106 -27.32 11.96 -2.04
CA LEU A 106 -25.98 12.29 -1.55
C LEU A 106 -25.05 11.08 -1.59
N ARG A 107 -25.50 9.92 -1.09
CA ARG A 107 -24.71 8.67 -1.14
C ARG A 107 -24.34 8.29 -2.58
N THR A 108 -25.30 8.37 -3.52
CA THR A 108 -25.03 8.05 -4.92
C THR A 108 -23.99 9.00 -5.52
N LEU A 109 -24.10 10.31 -5.27
CA LEU A 109 -23.15 11.30 -5.77
C LEU A 109 -21.72 11.08 -5.23
N PHE A 110 -21.57 10.68 -3.97
CA PHE A 110 -20.26 10.37 -3.37
C PHE A 110 -19.67 9.03 -3.83
N ILE A 111 -20.50 8.04 -4.15
CA ILE A 111 -20.04 6.73 -4.62
C ILE A 111 -19.65 6.77 -6.10
N LEU A 112 -20.35 7.55 -6.91
CA LEU A 112 -20.11 7.66 -8.35
C LEU A 112 -18.62 7.88 -8.72
N PRO A 113 -17.87 8.82 -8.10
CA PRO A 113 -16.44 9.00 -8.37
C PRO A 113 -15.59 7.77 -8.10
N MET A 114 -15.91 6.98 -7.07
CA MET A 114 -15.18 5.73 -6.77
C MET A 114 -15.39 4.65 -7.84
N MET A 115 -16.48 4.75 -8.62
CA MET A 115 -16.78 3.84 -9.71
C MET A 115 -16.17 4.28 -11.05
N ILE A 116 -15.76 5.54 -11.16
CA ILE A 116 -15.05 6.03 -12.35
C ILE A 116 -13.63 5.48 -12.26
N ALA A 117 -13.31 4.52 -13.11
CA ALA A 117 -11.94 4.03 -13.23
C ALA A 117 -11.01 5.21 -13.57
N PRO A 118 -9.90 5.40 -12.83
CA PRO A 118 -8.94 6.43 -13.18
C PRO A 118 -8.39 6.12 -14.58
N ILE A 119 -8.64 7.01 -15.54
CA ILE A 119 -7.98 6.98 -16.84
C ILE A 119 -6.56 7.48 -16.59
N VAL A 120 -5.62 6.55 -16.48
CA VAL A 120 -4.17 6.78 -16.48
C VAL A 120 -3.57 6.18 -17.74
#